data_AF-A0A1G7MZT4-F1
#
_entry.id   AF-A0A1G7MZT4-F1
#
_cell.length_a   1.000
_cell.length_b   1.000
_cell.length_c   1.000
_cell.angle_alpha   90.00
_cell.angle_beta   90.00
_cell.angle_gamma   90.00
#
_symmetry.space_group_name_H-M   'P 1'
#
loop_
_entity.id
_entity.type
_entity.pdbx_description
1 polymer ?
#
loop_
_entity_poly.entity_id
_entity_poly.type
_entity_poly.pdbx_seq_one_letter_code
_entity_poly.pdbx_strand_id
1 'polypeptide(L)'
;MILPFYLNAKYNMRLFILPCAILFLLCTVCPVFSQSIIKVREIDQNNKPYDDKANADINSRLTVLFDRAAFIRKVNTSGMGSPLPADAVSLLNVLYDATQKVDGWSKGMEDAIKNYVRGDKASLNTFIQRTSAITNEIAALFDRDQQTRDYFEAFFNGHEEYFGDDSKTWEGLLYALNKRLADLDAQLSQSPVYNDVRVQIGGWLMHNNQPSPLHFNGLDENPLGEYYEVERWKFTLTDAQAAQLEDIQKWVKNSQQRELNVDEILRGEYVRQFTGILEQRLKTDFEDFKKEGEKVLATLQDQQIVTDVKKILAQGDQIKTLLTEKVKYYQAISNNTLPADGIAFISRLQTDVTTINGEFSEMKALLTAFQSHVPAATAEVRTQCANLITMAGGKVTELANLLIPDDLLRFGQERRRLEGLALSFSDKVYSLALGDIPSEATTDLLYAGFRQAGDRVVIKMVVTNTSTKKSLLEETHSVTLYRILPHLEATVGVIFAHPLTATKIEKDVQMAPYYNVLFKGIFGMSQQWKRNSSLPNNLLDLNFGLHVSSPDFDKDDVPELGLGVVASALKDYLQVGWAYNLFQGANYVFIGFRLPIPTMNLGGGSNGSAAVK
;
A
#
# COMPACT_ATOMS: atom_id res chain seq x y z
N MET A 1 45.26 2.26 -48.23
CA MET A 1 45.49 2.90 -46.92
C MET A 1 44.91 4.31 -47.01
N ILE A 2 43.99 4.64 -46.10
CA ILE A 2 43.26 5.93 -45.94
C ILE A 2 42.14 6.23 -46.97
N LEU A 3 40.88 6.11 -46.47
CA LEU A 3 39.55 6.70 -46.79
C LEU A 3 39.14 7.00 -48.26
N PRO A 4 37.83 6.99 -48.70
CA PRO A 4 36.65 7.46 -47.94
C PRO A 4 35.21 6.92 -48.33
N PHE A 5 34.18 7.49 -47.68
CA PHE A 5 32.86 7.96 -48.19
C PHE A 5 31.58 7.08 -48.40
N TYR A 6 30.45 7.68 -47.93
CA TYR A 6 29.02 7.63 -48.36
C TYR A 6 28.07 6.53 -47.77
N LEU A 7 26.77 6.72 -47.48
CA LEU A 7 25.74 7.73 -47.85
C LEU A 7 24.48 7.60 -46.92
N ASN A 8 23.83 8.74 -46.60
CA ASN A 8 22.39 9.02 -46.37
C ASN A 8 21.43 8.03 -45.67
N ALA A 9 20.76 8.53 -44.62
CA ALA A 9 19.29 8.57 -44.56
C ALA A 9 18.79 9.70 -43.64
N LYS A 10 18.29 10.78 -44.27
CA LYS A 10 17.29 11.70 -43.71
C LYS A 10 15.98 10.95 -43.50
N TYR A 11 15.30 11.16 -42.37
CA TYR A 11 13.87 11.53 -42.22
C TYR A 11 13.31 11.11 -40.86
N ASN A 12 12.51 12.01 -40.27
CA ASN A 12 11.55 11.82 -39.18
C ASN A 12 12.06 11.65 -37.74
N MET A 13 12.64 12.73 -37.19
CA MET A 13 12.66 12.97 -35.74
C MET A 13 11.89 14.26 -35.42
N ARG A 14 10.59 14.25 -35.74
CA ARG A 14 9.60 15.28 -35.36
C ARG A 14 8.26 14.60 -35.11
N LEU A 15 8.14 13.81 -34.05
CA LEU A 15 6.84 13.30 -33.60
C LEU A 15 6.91 12.69 -32.20
N PHE A 16 7.35 13.45 -31.18
CA PHE A 16 7.19 13.03 -29.77
C PHE A 16 6.99 14.18 -28.76
N ILE A 17 6.64 15.38 -29.21
CA ILE A 17 6.39 16.53 -28.31
C ILE A 17 4.89 16.89 -28.21
N LEU A 18 4.00 16.17 -28.92
CA LEU A 18 2.60 16.60 -29.08
C LEU A 18 1.46 15.82 -28.37
N PRO A 19 1.66 14.92 -27.39
CA PRO A 19 0.56 14.53 -26.49
C PRO A 19 0.63 15.15 -25.08
N CYS A 20 1.76 15.75 -24.67
CA CYS A 20 1.90 16.28 -23.30
C CYS A 20 1.25 17.66 -23.07
N ALA A 21 0.92 18.39 -24.13
CA ALA A 21 0.44 19.78 -24.02
C ALA A 21 -1.10 19.93 -23.97
N ILE A 22 -1.87 18.87 -24.27
CA ILE A 22 -3.35 18.94 -24.27
C ILE A 22 -3.96 18.42 -22.95
N LEU A 23 -3.18 17.75 -22.08
CA LEU A 23 -3.64 17.33 -20.75
C LEU A 23 -3.53 18.40 -19.66
N PHE A 24 -2.91 19.56 -19.94
CA PHE A 24 -2.60 20.56 -18.91
C PHE A 24 -3.62 21.72 -18.80
N LEU A 25 -4.67 21.75 -19.63
CA LEU A 25 -5.59 22.91 -19.72
C LEU A 25 -7.06 22.62 -19.35
N LEU A 26 -7.36 21.45 -18.77
CA LEU A 26 -8.71 21.08 -18.33
C LEU A 26 -8.86 20.84 -16.81
N CYS A 27 -7.88 21.24 -16.00
CA CYS A 27 -7.91 21.07 -14.53
C CYS A 27 -8.01 22.38 -13.74
N THR A 28 -8.50 23.49 -14.33
CA THR A 28 -8.87 24.69 -13.56
C THR A 28 -10.35 24.65 -13.17
N VAL A 29 -10.74 23.58 -12.51
CA VAL A 29 -11.66 23.69 -11.39
C VAL A 29 -10.78 23.31 -10.22
N CYS A 30 -10.28 24.28 -9.45
CA CYS A 30 -9.69 23.93 -8.16
C CYS A 30 -10.82 23.25 -7.38
N PRO A 31 -10.78 21.92 -7.12
CA PRO A 31 -11.56 21.44 -6.00
C PRO A 31 -11.06 22.26 -4.82
N VAL A 32 -11.98 22.86 -4.06
CA VAL A 32 -11.66 23.35 -2.73
C VAL A 32 -11.06 22.14 -2.02
N PHE A 33 -9.73 22.07 -1.94
CA PHE A 33 -9.03 21.00 -1.26
C PHE A 33 -9.58 21.03 0.16
N SER A 34 -10.38 20.03 0.52
CA SER A 34 -10.88 19.86 1.88
C SER A 34 -9.65 19.65 2.75
N GLN A 35 -9.17 20.74 3.36
CA GLN A 35 -7.92 20.73 4.10
C GLN A 35 -8.07 19.84 5.33
N SER A 36 -7.27 18.78 5.40
CA SER A 36 -7.20 17.85 6.53
C SER A 36 -7.02 18.60 7.85
N ILE A 37 -7.78 18.22 8.89
CA ILE A 37 -7.61 18.81 10.23
C ILE A 37 -6.42 18.17 10.93
N ILE A 38 -6.22 16.88 10.68
CA ILE A 38 -5.08 16.14 11.18
C ILE A 38 -4.12 15.88 10.04
N LYS A 39 -2.83 16.04 10.33
CA LYS A 39 -1.73 15.54 9.51
C LYS A 39 -0.93 14.52 10.30
N VAL A 40 -0.32 13.57 9.60
CA VAL A 40 0.51 12.54 10.23
C VAL A 40 1.94 12.72 9.76
N ARG A 41 2.83 12.95 10.71
CA ARG A 41 4.28 13.05 10.51
C ARG A 41 4.95 11.80 11.03
N GLU A 42 5.73 11.14 10.18
CA GLU A 42 6.71 10.13 10.59
C GLU A 42 7.99 10.85 11.02
N ILE A 43 8.58 10.43 12.14
CA ILE A 43 9.99 10.71 12.48
C ILE A 43 10.69 9.35 12.50
N ASP A 44 11.57 9.11 11.53
CA ASP A 44 12.27 7.83 11.43
C ASP A 44 13.34 7.67 12.53
N GLN A 45 13.94 6.48 12.64
CA GLN A 45 14.99 6.22 13.65
C GLN A 45 16.26 7.08 13.46
N ASN A 46 16.41 7.79 12.33
CA ASN A 46 17.49 8.75 12.10
C ASN A 46 17.06 10.20 12.41
N ASN A 47 15.92 10.40 13.07
CA ASN A 47 15.32 11.70 13.37
C ASN A 47 14.94 12.52 12.12
N LYS A 48 14.73 11.88 10.97
CA LYS A 48 14.29 12.57 9.76
C LYS A 48 12.76 12.62 9.67
N PRO A 49 12.16 13.82 9.52
CA PRO A 49 10.71 13.95 9.43
C PRO A 49 10.19 13.69 8.01
N TYR A 50 9.02 13.07 7.92
CA TYR A 50 8.28 12.85 6.68
C TYR A 50 6.79 13.11 6.88
N ASP A 51 6.26 14.11 6.18
CA ASP A 51 4.86 14.54 6.32
C ASP A 51 3.95 13.87 5.29
N ASP A 52 2.75 13.48 5.75
CA ASP A 52 1.61 13.01 4.97
C ASP A 52 1.98 11.88 3.99
N LYS A 53 2.71 10.89 4.51
CA LYS A 53 3.12 9.69 3.77
C LYS A 53 2.11 8.56 3.93
N ALA A 54 1.90 7.82 2.85
CA ALA A 54 1.02 6.64 2.84
C ALA A 54 1.60 5.50 3.68
N ASN A 55 2.93 5.46 3.80
CA ASN A 55 3.66 4.45 4.54
C ASN A 55 4.71 5.10 5.45
N ALA A 56 4.95 4.47 6.59
CA ALA A 56 5.99 4.85 7.54
C ALA A 56 6.92 3.66 7.84
N ASP A 57 8.13 3.95 8.33
CA ASP A 57 9.00 2.92 8.84
C ASP A 57 8.40 2.26 10.09
N ILE A 58 8.46 0.94 10.16
CA ILE A 58 7.83 0.14 11.20
C ILE A 58 8.34 0.42 12.63
N ASN A 59 9.55 0.96 12.79
CA ASN A 59 10.10 1.33 14.11
C ASN A 59 10.14 2.86 14.30
N SER A 60 9.42 3.63 13.48
CA SER A 60 9.41 5.09 13.57
C SER A 60 8.58 5.59 14.75
N ARG A 61 8.67 6.89 14.99
CA ARG A 61 7.71 7.63 15.80
C ARG A 61 6.67 8.28 14.90
N LEU A 62 5.41 8.28 15.30
CA LEU A 62 4.33 8.96 14.58
C LEU A 62 3.82 10.14 15.40
N THR A 63 3.76 11.30 14.78
CA THR A 63 3.25 12.54 15.37
C THR A 63 1.99 12.97 14.62
N VAL A 64 0.90 13.09 15.36
CA VAL A 64 -0.36 13.70 14.93
C VAL A 64 -0.23 15.20 15.09
N LEU A 65 -0.35 15.94 14.00
CA LEU A 65 -0.34 17.41 14.00
C LEU A 65 -1.78 17.90 13.83
N PHE A 66 -2.25 18.74 14.76
CA PHE A 66 -3.60 19.30 14.74
C PHE A 66 -3.60 20.72 14.16
N ASP A 67 -4.26 20.89 13.00
CA ASP A 67 -4.43 22.19 12.35
C ASP A 67 -5.72 22.86 12.86
N ARG A 68 -5.57 23.66 13.93
CA ARG A 68 -6.68 24.41 14.54
C ARG A 68 -7.38 25.32 13.54
N ALA A 69 -6.62 25.96 12.65
CA ALA A 69 -7.17 26.84 11.63
C ALA A 69 -8.05 26.06 10.64
N ALA A 70 -7.60 24.88 10.17
CA ALA A 70 -8.40 24.00 9.33
C ALA A 70 -9.66 23.48 10.04
N PHE A 71 -9.56 23.15 11.33
CA PHE A 71 -10.69 22.76 12.16
C PHE A 71 -11.76 23.86 12.21
N ILE A 72 -11.35 25.07 12.61
CA ILE A 72 -12.23 26.23 12.72
C ILE A 72 -12.93 26.50 11.39
N ARG A 73 -12.21 26.44 10.26
CA ARG A 73 -12.81 26.60 8.94
C ARG A 73 -13.88 25.55 8.66
N LYS A 74 -13.55 24.25 8.81
CA LYS A 74 -14.47 23.15 8.50
C LYS A 74 -15.74 23.18 9.35
N VAL A 75 -15.62 23.45 10.65
CA VAL A 75 -16.79 23.52 11.55
C VAL A 75 -17.72 24.67 11.15
N ASN A 76 -17.16 25.85 10.82
CA ASN A 76 -17.96 27.01 10.42
C ASN A 76 -18.60 26.85 9.03
N THR A 77 -17.86 26.35 8.03
CA THR A 77 -18.42 26.12 6.68
C THR A 77 -19.57 25.12 6.70
N SER A 78 -19.52 24.16 7.62
CA SER A 78 -20.56 23.14 7.74
C SER A 78 -21.79 23.61 8.53
N GLY A 79 -21.81 24.85 9.03
CA GLY A 79 -22.91 25.40 9.85
C GLY A 79 -23.09 24.69 11.19
N MET A 80 -22.02 24.12 11.74
CA MET A 80 -22.08 23.23 12.90
C MET A 80 -21.78 23.98 14.20
N GLY A 81 -22.79 24.14 15.06
CA GLY A 81 -22.70 24.89 16.33
C GLY A 81 -23.17 26.34 16.22
N SER A 82 -22.95 27.15 17.26
CA SER A 82 -23.09 28.60 17.18
C SER A 82 -21.97 29.12 16.26
N PRO A 83 -22.27 29.62 15.05
CA PRO A 83 -21.24 30.00 14.10
C PRO A 83 -20.35 31.08 14.72
N LEU A 84 -19.04 31.02 14.42
CA LEU A 84 -18.14 32.12 14.73
C LEU A 84 -18.69 33.43 14.14
N PRO A 85 -18.32 34.59 14.73
CA PRO A 85 -18.53 35.86 14.05
C PRO A 85 -17.98 35.77 12.62
N ALA A 86 -18.83 36.01 11.62
CA ALA A 86 -18.49 35.82 10.21
C ALA A 86 -17.21 36.57 9.81
N ASP A 87 -16.95 37.71 10.46
CA ASP A 87 -15.77 38.54 10.26
C ASP A 87 -14.47 37.85 10.70
N ALA A 88 -14.48 37.10 11.81
CA ALA A 88 -13.31 36.39 12.31
C ALA A 88 -12.94 35.20 11.42
N VAL A 89 -13.94 34.45 10.93
CA VAL A 89 -13.74 33.36 9.96
C VAL A 89 -13.21 33.91 8.64
N SER A 90 -13.80 35.01 8.18
CA SER A 90 -13.42 35.68 6.95
C SER A 90 -11.97 36.20 7.02
N LEU A 91 -11.57 36.77 8.15
CA LEU A 91 -10.18 37.19 8.38
C LEU A 91 -9.22 35.99 8.42
N LEU A 92 -9.57 34.91 9.12
CA LEU A 92 -8.75 33.69 9.19
C LEU A 92 -8.53 33.06 7.81
N ASN A 93 -9.57 33.04 6.95
CA ASN A 93 -9.47 32.57 5.58
C ASN A 93 -8.49 33.43 4.76
N VAL A 94 -8.59 34.76 4.88
CA VAL A 94 -7.72 35.68 4.14
C VAL A 94 -6.28 35.57 4.60
N LEU A 95 -6.03 35.48 5.91
CA LEU A 95 -4.69 35.31 6.48
C LEU A 95 -4.05 33.98 6.05
N TYR A 96 -4.83 32.90 6.01
CA TYR A 96 -4.35 31.59 5.58
C TYR A 96 -4.03 31.57 4.08
N ASP A 97 -4.92 32.09 3.24
CA ASP A 97 -4.70 32.22 1.80
C ASP A 97 -3.48 33.08 1.48
N ALA A 98 -3.32 34.21 2.18
CA ALA A 98 -2.14 35.05 2.13
C ALA A 98 -0.86 34.28 2.49
N THR A 99 -0.89 33.49 3.57
CA THR A 99 0.26 32.68 4.01
C THR A 99 0.65 31.63 2.95
N GLN A 100 -0.33 30.93 2.37
CA GLN A 100 -0.09 29.96 1.30
C GLN A 100 0.48 30.62 0.03
N LYS A 101 -0.02 31.81 -0.32
CA LYS A 101 0.49 32.58 -1.47
C LYS A 101 1.92 33.06 -1.25
N VAL A 102 2.28 33.49 -0.04
CA VAL A 102 3.66 33.88 0.32
C VAL A 102 4.60 32.67 0.35
N ASP A 103 4.20 31.54 0.92
CA ASP A 103 5.01 30.31 0.91
C ASP A 103 5.18 29.74 -0.52
N GLY A 104 4.10 29.76 -1.31
CA GLY A 104 4.11 29.39 -2.72
C GLY A 104 4.98 30.32 -3.58
N TRP A 105 5.00 31.62 -3.25
CA TRP A 105 5.91 32.58 -3.86
C TRP A 105 7.38 32.21 -3.62
N SER A 106 7.76 31.90 -2.38
CA SER A 106 9.14 31.53 -2.04
C SER A 106 9.64 30.34 -2.87
N LYS A 107 8.83 29.27 -2.94
CA LYS A 107 9.14 28.08 -3.76
C LYS A 107 9.17 28.38 -5.26
N GLY A 108 8.19 29.16 -5.73
CA GLY A 108 8.10 29.55 -7.14
C GLY A 108 9.26 30.43 -7.61
N MET A 109 9.81 31.26 -6.72
CA MET A 109 10.99 32.10 -7.01
C MET A 109 12.23 31.24 -7.24
N GLU A 110 12.45 30.24 -6.38
CA GLU A 110 13.57 29.30 -6.54
C GLU A 110 13.50 28.56 -7.89
N ASP A 111 12.31 28.10 -8.28
CA ASP A 111 12.10 27.41 -9.55
C ASP A 111 12.22 28.35 -10.76
N ALA A 112 11.70 29.59 -10.66
CA ALA A 112 11.84 30.60 -11.71
C ALA A 112 13.31 30.97 -11.94
N ILE A 113 14.11 31.10 -10.88
CA ILE A 113 15.56 31.35 -10.97
C ILE A 113 16.26 30.15 -11.61
N LYS A 114 15.96 28.91 -11.19
CA LYS A 114 16.53 27.70 -11.80
C LYS A 114 16.23 27.61 -13.30
N ASN A 115 15.00 27.91 -13.70
CA ASN A 115 14.58 27.85 -15.10
C ASN A 115 15.19 28.99 -15.94
N TYR A 116 15.30 30.18 -15.36
CA TYR A 116 16.01 31.31 -15.96
C TYR A 116 17.48 30.99 -16.23
N VAL A 117 18.18 30.42 -15.23
CA VAL A 117 19.58 29.97 -15.36
C VAL A 117 19.73 28.86 -16.43
N ARG A 118 18.71 28.03 -16.60
CA ARG A 118 18.64 26.99 -17.65
C ARG A 118 18.25 27.52 -19.04
N GLY A 119 18.04 28.83 -19.19
CA GLY A 119 17.81 29.51 -20.47
C GLY A 119 16.37 29.92 -20.77
N ASP A 120 15.40 29.57 -19.90
CA ASP A 120 14.01 30.03 -20.04
C ASP A 120 13.84 31.41 -19.40
N LYS A 121 14.16 32.45 -20.17
CA LYS A 121 14.07 33.85 -19.71
C LYS A 121 12.64 34.32 -19.46
N ALA A 122 11.62 33.64 -20.00
CA ALA A 122 10.23 34.03 -19.84
C ALA A 122 9.69 33.66 -18.46
N SER A 123 10.17 32.56 -17.88
CA SER A 123 9.77 32.07 -16.55
C SER A 123 9.90 33.13 -15.45
N LEU A 124 11.00 33.88 -15.43
CA LEU A 124 11.23 34.94 -14.45
C LEU A 124 10.28 36.13 -14.61
N ASN A 125 10.00 36.55 -15.85
CA ASN A 125 9.07 37.66 -16.11
C ASN A 125 7.62 37.30 -15.73
N THR A 126 7.18 36.08 -16.06
CA THR A 126 5.86 35.58 -15.63
C THR A 126 5.78 35.45 -14.11
N PHE A 127 6.88 35.05 -13.45
CA PHE A 127 6.94 35.00 -12.00
C PHE A 127 6.85 36.40 -11.37
N ILE A 128 7.60 37.38 -11.85
CA ILE A 128 7.57 38.78 -11.36
C ILE A 128 6.16 39.38 -11.47
N GLN A 129 5.43 39.12 -12.57
CA GLN A 129 4.05 39.59 -12.71
C GLN A 129 3.09 38.99 -11.67
N ARG A 130 3.31 37.73 -11.26
CA ARG A 130 2.54 37.09 -10.19
C ARG A 130 2.88 37.69 -8.82
N THR A 131 4.15 38.07 -8.60
CA THR A 131 4.58 38.74 -7.38
C THR A 131 3.78 40.01 -7.11
N SER A 132 3.60 40.86 -8.12
CA SER A 132 2.86 42.13 -7.98
C SER A 132 1.39 41.92 -7.58
N ALA A 133 0.75 40.86 -8.08
CA ALA A 133 -0.61 40.51 -7.70
C ALA A 133 -0.71 40.10 -6.23
N ILE A 134 0.24 39.28 -5.75
CA ILE A 134 0.32 38.87 -4.34
C ILE A 134 0.53 40.10 -3.44
N THR A 135 1.43 41.01 -3.80
CA THR A 135 1.69 42.23 -3.02
C THR A 135 0.44 43.10 -2.87
N ASN A 136 -0.36 43.26 -3.92
CA ASN A 136 -1.62 44.02 -3.84
C ASN A 136 -2.67 43.36 -2.93
N GLU A 137 -2.76 42.03 -2.94
CA GLU A 137 -3.66 41.28 -2.06
C GLU A 137 -3.24 41.38 -0.59
N ILE A 138 -1.93 41.36 -0.32
CA ILE A 138 -1.37 41.57 1.02
C ILE A 138 -1.60 43.00 1.51
N ALA A 139 -1.44 44.00 0.64
CA ALA A 139 -1.75 45.40 0.99
C ALA A 139 -3.23 45.57 1.37
N ALA A 140 -4.14 44.96 0.61
CA ALA A 140 -5.57 44.95 0.95
C ALA A 140 -5.88 44.24 2.28
N LEU A 141 -5.09 43.23 2.65
CA LEU A 141 -5.18 42.59 3.97
C LEU A 141 -4.71 43.53 5.09
N PHE A 142 -3.63 44.30 4.89
CA PHE A 142 -3.15 45.27 5.88
C PHE A 142 -4.16 46.40 6.11
N ASP A 143 -4.83 46.86 5.06
CA ASP A 143 -5.92 47.83 5.17
C ASP A 143 -7.13 47.25 5.93
N ARG A 144 -7.34 45.93 5.85
CA ARG A 144 -8.45 45.21 6.48
C ARG A 144 -8.17 44.82 7.93
N ASP A 145 -6.93 44.53 8.30
CA ASP A 145 -6.52 44.13 9.66
C ASP A 145 -5.25 44.87 10.09
N GLN A 146 -5.46 46.00 10.78
CA GLN A 146 -4.38 46.85 11.29
C GLN A 146 -3.38 46.07 12.17
N GLN A 147 -3.84 45.07 12.91
CA GLN A 147 -2.96 44.29 13.79
C GLN A 147 -1.93 43.44 13.01
N THR A 148 -2.29 42.91 11.83
CA THR A 148 -1.32 42.26 10.92
C THR A 148 -0.27 43.26 10.45
N ARG A 149 -0.70 44.48 10.09
CA ARG A 149 0.20 45.56 9.67
C ARG A 149 1.16 45.96 10.80
N ASP A 150 0.66 46.09 12.02
CA ASP A 150 1.48 46.44 13.18
C ASP A 150 2.55 45.36 13.43
N TYR A 151 2.24 44.07 13.24
CA TYR A 151 3.25 43.00 13.34
C TYR A 151 4.30 43.05 12.25
N PHE A 152 3.89 43.42 11.03
CA PHE A 152 4.82 43.62 9.93
C PHE A 152 5.75 44.79 10.21
N GLU A 153 5.23 45.96 10.60
CA GLU A 153 6.03 47.14 10.93
C GLU A 153 6.95 46.88 12.14
N ALA A 154 6.47 46.16 13.15
CA ALA A 154 7.27 45.77 14.32
C ALA A 154 8.45 44.84 13.97
N PHE A 155 8.36 44.03 12.91
CA PHE A 155 9.47 43.19 12.45
C PHE A 155 10.68 44.03 11.98
N PHE A 156 10.43 45.22 11.42
CA PHE A 156 11.48 46.13 10.93
C PHE A 156 11.91 47.17 11.97
N ASN A 157 11.15 47.37 13.03
CA ASN A 157 11.51 48.29 14.11
C ASN A 157 12.84 47.86 14.75
N GLY A 158 13.84 48.75 14.70
CA GLY A 158 15.18 48.52 15.24
C GLY A 158 16.18 47.88 14.26
N HIS A 159 15.79 47.62 13.01
CA HIS A 159 16.64 47.02 11.98
C HIS A 159 16.59 47.84 10.68
N GLU A 160 17.15 49.07 10.72
CA GLU A 160 17.22 49.96 9.55
C GLU A 160 17.94 49.30 8.35
N GLU A 161 18.83 48.35 8.61
CA GLU A 161 19.55 47.54 7.61
C GLU A 161 18.65 46.60 6.80
N TYR A 162 17.42 46.33 7.24
CA TYR A 162 16.46 45.47 6.52
C TYR A 162 15.61 46.26 5.51
N PHE A 163 15.62 47.59 5.55
CA PHE A 163 14.87 48.40 4.61
C PHE A 163 15.54 48.38 3.22
N GLY A 164 14.84 47.82 2.23
CA GLY A 164 15.31 47.69 0.85
C GLY A 164 15.84 46.31 0.47
N ASP A 165 15.86 45.34 1.40
CA ASP A 165 16.10 43.93 1.08
C ASP A 165 14.77 43.22 0.80
N ASP A 166 14.54 42.86 -0.46
CA ASP A 166 13.34 42.16 -0.91
C ASP A 166 13.16 40.83 -0.16
N SER A 167 14.23 40.11 0.20
CA SER A 167 14.13 38.84 0.94
C SER A 167 13.59 39.05 2.36
N LYS A 168 14.02 40.14 3.03
CA LYS A 168 13.55 40.52 4.37
C LYS A 168 12.10 41.00 4.36
N THR A 169 11.66 41.61 3.26
CA THR A 169 10.26 41.99 3.08
C THR A 169 9.35 40.75 3.13
N TRP A 170 9.69 39.68 2.41
CA TRP A 170 8.88 38.45 2.42
C TRP A 170 8.98 37.67 3.74
N GLU A 171 10.14 37.66 4.39
CA GLU A 171 10.28 37.11 5.74
C GLU A 171 9.39 37.84 6.75
N GLY A 172 9.39 39.18 6.72
CA GLY A 172 8.53 40.01 7.58
C GLY A 172 7.05 39.80 7.31
N LEU A 173 6.65 39.65 6.04
CA LEU A 173 5.27 39.31 5.67
C LEU A 173 4.85 37.96 6.25
N LEU A 174 5.66 36.93 6.07
CA LEU A 174 5.37 35.59 6.58
C LEU A 174 5.32 35.58 8.12
N TYR A 175 6.21 36.31 8.78
CA TYR A 175 6.19 36.49 10.23
C TYR A 175 4.87 37.13 10.69
N ALA A 176 4.48 38.26 10.10
CA ALA A 176 3.27 38.99 10.48
C ALA A 176 2.00 38.16 10.31
N LEU A 177 1.89 37.45 9.17
CA LEU A 177 0.76 36.56 8.88
C LEU A 177 0.68 35.40 9.89
N ASN A 178 1.80 34.71 10.14
CA ASN A 178 1.84 33.60 11.09
C ASN A 178 1.56 34.07 12.53
N LYS A 179 2.09 35.23 12.92
CA LYS A 179 1.87 35.81 14.24
C LYS A 179 0.40 36.17 14.43
N ARG A 180 -0.21 36.84 13.45
CA ARG A 180 -1.64 37.18 13.51
C ARG A 180 -2.52 35.93 13.53
N LEU A 181 -2.20 34.92 12.73
CA LEU A 181 -2.90 33.63 12.75
C LEU A 181 -2.84 32.98 14.13
N ALA A 182 -1.67 32.96 14.78
CA ALA A 182 -1.51 32.41 16.12
C ALA A 182 -2.33 33.17 17.18
N ASP A 183 -2.37 34.50 17.12
CA ASP A 183 -3.17 35.30 18.05
C ASP A 183 -4.66 35.11 17.84
N LEU A 184 -5.11 35.07 16.57
CA LEU A 184 -6.50 34.83 16.23
C LEU A 184 -6.92 33.41 16.68
N ASP A 185 -6.03 32.43 16.52
CA ASP A 185 -6.22 31.06 17.03
C ASP A 185 -6.35 31.04 18.56
N ALA A 186 -5.51 31.79 19.29
CA ALA A 186 -5.61 31.91 20.74
C ALA A 186 -6.91 32.58 21.19
N GLN A 187 -7.32 33.67 20.53
CA GLN A 187 -8.57 34.37 20.81
C GLN A 187 -9.80 33.48 20.56
N LEU A 188 -9.78 32.73 19.46
CA LEU A 188 -10.87 31.83 19.11
C LEU A 188 -10.91 30.60 20.02
N SER A 189 -9.76 30.05 20.40
CA SER A 189 -9.66 28.89 21.31
C SER A 189 -10.15 29.18 22.73
N GLN A 190 -10.06 30.43 23.19
CA GLN A 190 -10.56 30.89 24.48
C GLN A 190 -12.00 31.42 24.42
N SER A 191 -12.60 31.45 23.23
CA SER A 191 -13.95 31.96 23.04
C SER A 191 -15.00 30.98 23.58
N PRO A 192 -16.03 31.45 24.30
CA PRO A 192 -17.13 30.60 24.77
C PRO A 192 -17.88 29.88 23.64
N VAL A 193 -17.70 30.32 22.39
CA VAL A 193 -18.35 29.79 21.19
C VAL A 193 -18.05 28.30 20.96
N TYR A 194 -16.92 27.78 21.48
CA TYR A 194 -16.53 26.38 21.37
C TYR A 194 -16.76 25.53 22.62
N ASN A 195 -17.40 26.05 23.67
CA ASN A 195 -17.59 25.31 24.93
C ASN A 195 -18.39 24.01 24.76
N ASP A 196 -19.29 23.98 23.75
CA ASP A 196 -20.15 22.85 23.44
C ASP A 196 -19.54 21.88 22.41
N VAL A 197 -18.32 22.16 21.94
CA VAL A 197 -17.62 21.34 20.95
C VAL A 197 -16.55 20.52 21.65
N ARG A 198 -16.62 19.20 21.49
CA ARG A 198 -15.61 18.28 22.01
C ARG A 198 -14.96 17.50 20.89
N VAL A 199 -13.65 17.33 20.99
CA VAL A 199 -12.86 16.59 20.00
C VAL A 199 -12.21 15.41 20.70
N GLN A 200 -12.36 14.24 20.10
CA GLN A 200 -11.66 13.02 20.49
C GLN A 200 -10.74 12.62 19.34
N ILE A 201 -9.48 12.34 19.66
CA ILE A 201 -8.49 11.84 18.71
C ILE A 201 -7.87 10.59 19.33
N GLY A 202 -7.86 9.50 18.59
CA GLY A 202 -7.26 8.24 19.03
C GLY A 202 -6.68 7.48 17.85
N GLY A 203 -5.83 6.51 18.14
CA GLY A 203 -5.27 5.64 17.11
C GLY A 203 -5.15 4.19 17.54
N TRP A 204 -5.03 3.33 16.52
CA TRP A 204 -4.95 1.89 16.69
C TRP A 204 -3.90 1.30 15.76
N LEU A 205 -3.15 0.33 16.27
CA LEU A 205 -2.40 -0.63 15.47
C LEU A 205 -3.35 -1.72 15.00
N MET A 206 -3.43 -1.92 13.69
CA MET A 206 -4.21 -2.96 13.04
C MET A 206 -3.27 -4.10 12.65
N HIS A 207 -3.23 -5.15 13.47
CA HIS A 207 -2.50 -6.39 13.18
C HIS A 207 -3.50 -7.49 12.81
N ASN A 208 -3.38 -8.08 11.61
CA ASN A 208 -4.36 -9.05 11.09
C ASN A 208 -5.83 -8.56 11.20
N ASN A 209 -6.04 -7.26 11.01
CA ASN A 209 -7.32 -6.56 11.19
C ASN A 209 -7.90 -6.59 12.61
N GLN A 210 -7.13 -6.96 13.61
CA GLN A 210 -7.48 -6.78 15.01
C GLN A 210 -6.94 -5.42 15.50
N PRO A 211 -7.80 -4.52 16.00
CA PRO A 211 -7.38 -3.22 16.50
C PRO A 211 -6.77 -3.35 17.90
N SER A 212 -5.58 -2.78 18.09
CA SER A 212 -4.96 -2.56 19.39
C SER A 212 -4.80 -1.05 19.61
N PRO A 213 -5.37 -0.46 20.68
CA PRO A 213 -5.23 0.97 20.95
C PRO A 213 -3.76 1.38 21.08
N LEU A 214 -3.44 2.56 20.55
CA LEU A 214 -2.15 3.22 20.74
C LEU A 214 -2.28 4.33 21.78
N HIS A 215 -1.18 4.58 22.48
CA HIS A 215 -1.06 5.72 23.38
C HIS A 215 -0.48 6.92 22.63
N PHE A 216 -1.19 8.05 22.68
CA PHE A 216 -0.72 9.34 22.21
C PHE A 216 -0.65 10.33 23.39
N ASN A 217 0.55 10.86 23.64
CA ASN A 217 0.76 11.82 24.72
C ASN A 217 -0.17 13.03 24.57
N GLY A 218 -0.98 13.29 25.59
CA GLY A 218 -1.91 14.43 25.64
C GLY A 218 -3.27 14.20 24.97
N LEU A 219 -3.54 13.01 24.41
CA LEU A 219 -4.84 12.68 23.79
C LEU A 219 -5.58 11.54 24.50
N ASP A 220 -4.89 10.71 25.27
CA ASP A 220 -5.48 9.56 25.96
C ASP A 220 -4.68 9.10 27.19
N GLU A 221 -5.28 8.17 27.95
CA GLU A 221 -4.66 7.39 29.05
C GLU A 221 -4.50 5.91 28.69
N ASN A 222 -4.42 5.57 27.40
CA ASN A 222 -4.16 4.19 27.01
C ASN A 222 -2.79 3.77 27.56
N PRO A 223 -2.65 2.53 28.08
CA PRO A 223 -1.35 2.04 28.46
C PRO A 223 -0.44 1.94 27.23
N LEU A 224 0.86 2.17 27.42
CA LEU A 224 1.85 1.78 26.43
C LEU A 224 1.73 0.28 26.16
N GLY A 225 1.85 -0.11 24.89
CA GLY A 225 1.96 -1.51 24.51
C GLY A 225 3.31 -2.09 24.93
N GLU A 226 3.46 -3.40 24.72
CA GLU A 226 4.73 -4.07 24.97
C GLU A 226 5.83 -3.49 24.09
N TYR A 227 7.02 -3.31 24.67
CA TYR A 227 8.18 -2.92 23.90
C TYR A 227 8.52 -4.02 22.90
N TYR A 228 8.54 -3.67 21.63
CA TYR A 228 8.91 -4.58 20.55
C TYR A 228 9.64 -3.79 19.48
N GLU A 229 10.85 -4.21 19.12
CA GLU A 229 11.59 -3.65 17.99
C GLU A 229 11.62 -4.67 16.86
N VAL A 230 11.18 -4.26 15.66
CA VAL A 230 11.32 -5.12 14.49
C VAL A 230 12.79 -5.15 14.09
N GLU A 231 13.41 -6.30 14.32
CA GLU A 231 14.83 -6.52 14.04
C GLU A 231 15.17 -6.26 12.57
N ARG A 232 16.21 -5.44 12.36
CA ARG A 232 16.71 -5.06 11.03
C ARG A 232 17.90 -5.89 10.57
N TRP A 233 18.68 -6.45 11.48
CA TRP A 233 19.96 -7.08 11.15
C TRP A 233 19.87 -8.60 11.28
N LYS A 234 18.96 -9.20 10.51
CA LYS A 234 18.74 -10.65 10.50
C LYS A 234 19.72 -11.35 9.56
N PHE A 235 20.84 -11.79 10.12
CA PHE A 235 21.80 -12.64 9.43
C PHE A 235 21.44 -14.12 9.56
N THR A 236 20.83 -14.54 10.66
CA THR A 236 20.52 -15.95 10.90
C THR A 236 19.23 -16.39 10.22
N LEU A 237 19.19 -17.66 9.83
CA LEU A 237 17.96 -18.31 9.38
C LEU A 237 17.01 -18.46 10.56
N THR A 238 15.73 -18.22 10.33
CA THR A 238 14.70 -18.65 11.28
C THR A 238 14.57 -20.18 11.24
N ASP A 239 14.04 -20.79 12.30
CA ASP A 239 13.79 -22.24 12.34
C ASP A 239 12.96 -22.72 11.15
N ALA A 240 11.97 -21.92 10.74
CA ALA A 240 11.17 -22.19 9.54
C ALA A 240 12.00 -22.16 8.25
N GLN A 241 12.93 -21.22 8.11
CA GLN A 241 13.80 -21.15 6.94
C GLN A 241 14.86 -22.25 6.94
N ALA A 242 15.36 -22.65 8.10
CA ALA A 242 16.28 -23.78 8.23
C ALA A 242 15.58 -25.09 7.81
N ALA A 243 14.35 -25.33 8.30
CA ALA A 243 13.54 -26.48 7.87
C ALA A 243 13.24 -26.45 6.36
N GLN A 244 12.89 -25.28 5.81
CA GLN A 244 12.71 -25.12 4.37
C GLN A 244 13.97 -25.44 3.58
N LEU A 245 15.14 -24.99 4.05
CA LEU A 245 16.41 -25.28 3.39
C LEU A 245 16.71 -26.78 3.37
N GLU A 246 16.43 -27.52 4.45
CA GLU A 246 16.56 -28.98 4.51
C GLU A 246 15.63 -29.68 3.52
N ASP A 247 14.38 -29.24 3.40
CA ASP A 247 13.42 -29.80 2.45
C ASP A 247 13.83 -29.53 1.01
N ILE A 248 14.34 -28.34 0.73
CA ILE A 248 14.90 -27.99 -0.58
C ILE A 248 16.12 -28.86 -0.89
N GLN A 249 17.02 -29.07 0.06
CA GLN A 249 18.19 -29.94 -0.12
C GLN A 249 17.77 -31.36 -0.51
N LYS A 250 16.77 -31.94 0.17
CA LYS A 250 16.22 -33.27 -0.18
C LYS A 250 15.60 -33.26 -1.58
N TRP A 251 14.83 -32.23 -1.91
CA TRP A 251 14.21 -32.09 -3.22
C TRP A 251 15.23 -31.95 -4.36
N VAL A 252 16.28 -31.16 -4.16
CA VAL A 252 17.35 -30.99 -5.14
C VAL A 252 18.07 -32.32 -5.41
N LYS A 253 18.46 -33.05 -4.36
CA LYS A 253 19.09 -34.38 -4.49
C LYS A 253 18.21 -35.38 -5.26
N ASN A 254 16.91 -35.41 -4.96
CA ASN A 254 15.96 -36.30 -5.65
C ASN A 254 15.72 -35.89 -7.11
N SER A 255 15.89 -34.61 -7.44
CA SER A 255 15.61 -34.04 -8.76
C SER A 255 16.82 -34.12 -9.71
N GLN A 256 18.04 -34.03 -9.20
CA GLN A 256 19.27 -34.18 -9.99
C GLN A 256 19.36 -35.54 -10.74
N GLN A 257 18.61 -36.55 -10.29
CA GLN A 257 18.51 -37.88 -10.92
C GLN A 257 17.49 -37.98 -12.07
N ARG A 258 16.71 -36.92 -12.36
CA ARG A 258 15.73 -36.90 -13.47
C ARG A 258 16.21 -35.99 -14.61
N GLU A 259 15.93 -36.38 -15.86
CA GLU A 259 16.01 -35.45 -16.98
C GLU A 259 15.00 -34.33 -16.73
N LEU A 260 15.48 -33.09 -16.70
CA LEU A 260 14.71 -31.98 -16.15
C LEU A 260 14.88 -30.76 -17.05
N ASN A 261 13.79 -30.42 -17.74
CA ASN A 261 13.63 -29.16 -18.45
C ASN A 261 13.17 -28.10 -17.42
N VAL A 262 13.92 -27.01 -17.29
CA VAL A 262 13.63 -25.91 -16.35
C VAL A 262 12.24 -25.31 -16.60
N ASP A 263 11.79 -25.31 -17.87
CA ASP A 263 10.42 -24.95 -18.23
C ASP A 263 9.39 -25.95 -17.72
N GLU A 264 9.66 -27.27 -17.73
CA GLU A 264 8.71 -28.29 -17.23
C GLU A 264 8.58 -28.27 -15.70
N ILE A 265 9.62 -27.91 -14.96
CA ILE A 265 9.55 -27.85 -13.49
C ILE A 265 8.75 -26.64 -13.05
N LEU A 266 9.12 -25.46 -13.56
CA LEU A 266 8.44 -24.21 -13.21
C LEU A 266 7.01 -24.23 -13.77
N ARG A 267 6.80 -24.63 -15.02
CA ARG A 267 5.46 -24.67 -15.61
C ARG A 267 4.64 -25.84 -15.09
N GLY A 268 5.23 -27.02 -14.93
CA GLY A 268 4.55 -28.23 -14.47
C GLY A 268 4.12 -28.17 -13.01
N GLU A 269 4.91 -27.61 -12.10
CA GLU A 269 4.50 -27.55 -10.68
C GLU A 269 3.48 -26.43 -10.42
N TYR A 270 3.59 -25.28 -11.09
CA TYR A 270 2.57 -24.23 -11.05
C TYR A 270 1.25 -24.69 -11.71
N VAL A 271 1.32 -25.28 -12.90
CA VAL A 271 0.13 -25.79 -13.60
C VAL A 271 -0.46 -26.94 -12.80
N ARG A 272 0.30 -27.93 -12.31
CA ARG A 272 -0.21 -29.06 -11.54
C ARG A 272 -0.87 -28.64 -10.22
N GLN A 273 -0.32 -27.67 -9.49
CA GLN A 273 -0.93 -27.16 -8.26
C GLN A 273 -2.19 -26.31 -8.57
N PHE A 274 -2.14 -25.45 -9.59
CA PHE A 274 -3.28 -24.64 -10.01
C PHE A 274 -4.42 -25.50 -10.59
N THR A 275 -4.12 -26.42 -11.50
CA THR A 275 -5.09 -27.36 -12.08
C THR A 275 -5.55 -28.38 -11.05
N GLY A 276 -4.70 -28.84 -10.13
CA GLY A 276 -5.09 -29.73 -9.04
C GLY A 276 -6.10 -29.09 -8.08
N ILE A 277 -5.88 -27.83 -7.69
CA ILE A 277 -6.83 -27.06 -6.85
C ILE A 277 -8.15 -26.83 -7.61
N LEU A 278 -8.08 -26.46 -8.88
CA LEU A 278 -9.27 -26.21 -9.71
C LEU A 278 -10.05 -27.51 -9.98
N GLU A 279 -9.39 -28.60 -10.36
CA GLU A 279 -10.03 -29.89 -10.68
C GLU A 279 -10.58 -30.61 -9.44
N GLN A 280 -9.86 -30.62 -8.31
CA GLN A 280 -10.30 -31.31 -7.09
C GLN A 280 -11.50 -30.62 -6.45
N ARG A 281 -11.55 -29.28 -6.48
CA ARG A 281 -12.65 -28.48 -5.90
C ARG A 281 -13.85 -28.37 -6.83
N LEU A 282 -13.67 -28.34 -8.15
CA LEU A 282 -14.80 -28.36 -9.12
C LEU A 282 -15.47 -29.73 -9.22
N LYS A 283 -14.69 -30.81 -9.24
CA LYS A 283 -15.20 -32.15 -9.59
C LYS A 283 -15.98 -32.82 -8.47
N THR A 284 -15.73 -32.45 -7.21
CA THR A 284 -16.39 -33.08 -6.05
C THR A 284 -17.53 -32.20 -5.52
N ASP A 285 -17.29 -30.90 -5.35
CA ASP A 285 -18.20 -30.04 -4.59
C ASP A 285 -19.40 -29.51 -5.38
N PHE A 286 -19.19 -29.09 -6.64
CA PHE A 286 -20.29 -28.62 -7.48
C PHE A 286 -21.16 -29.78 -7.96
N GLU A 287 -20.58 -30.93 -8.26
CA GLU A 287 -21.36 -32.11 -8.67
C GLU A 287 -22.25 -32.64 -7.53
N ASP A 288 -21.79 -32.55 -6.27
CA ASP A 288 -22.61 -32.91 -5.12
C ASP A 288 -23.71 -31.87 -4.85
N PHE A 289 -23.40 -30.57 -4.99
CA PHE A 289 -24.42 -29.51 -4.94
C PHE A 289 -25.44 -29.64 -6.08
N LYS A 290 -25.00 -30.00 -7.29
CA LYS A 290 -25.85 -30.20 -8.47
C LYS A 290 -26.81 -31.36 -8.29
N LYS A 291 -26.32 -32.51 -7.82
CA LYS A 291 -27.18 -33.66 -7.50
C LYS A 291 -28.24 -33.33 -6.47
N GLU A 292 -27.89 -32.60 -5.41
CA GLU A 292 -28.86 -32.21 -4.39
C GLU A 292 -29.83 -31.12 -4.90
N GLY A 293 -29.34 -30.20 -5.74
CA GLY A 293 -30.14 -29.17 -6.40
C GLY A 293 -31.18 -29.78 -7.35
N GLU A 294 -30.80 -30.76 -8.15
CA GLU A 294 -31.70 -31.49 -9.05
C GLU A 294 -32.77 -32.29 -8.28
N LYS A 295 -32.43 -32.89 -7.13
CA LYS A 295 -33.42 -33.53 -6.25
C LYS A 295 -34.45 -32.52 -5.72
N VAL A 296 -34.00 -31.36 -5.25
CA VAL A 296 -34.89 -30.31 -4.75
C VAL A 296 -35.78 -29.77 -5.88
N LEU A 297 -35.23 -29.54 -7.07
CA LEU A 297 -36.02 -29.10 -8.24
C LEU A 297 -37.09 -30.10 -8.68
N ALA A 298 -36.92 -31.40 -8.40
CA ALA A 298 -37.91 -32.43 -8.73
C ALA A 298 -39.13 -32.41 -7.80
N THR A 299 -38.99 -31.90 -6.57
CA THR A 299 -40.03 -31.97 -5.52
C THR A 299 -40.58 -30.62 -5.09
N LEU A 300 -39.82 -29.54 -5.28
CA LEU A 300 -40.13 -28.21 -4.77
C LEU A 300 -41.09 -27.45 -5.70
N GLN A 301 -42.12 -26.83 -5.12
CA GLN A 301 -43.11 -26.02 -5.86
C GLN A 301 -42.96 -24.51 -5.65
N ASP A 302 -42.11 -24.09 -4.71
CA ASP A 302 -41.86 -22.67 -4.45
C ASP A 302 -41.12 -22.03 -5.64
N GLN A 303 -41.81 -21.14 -6.36
CA GLN A 303 -41.29 -20.55 -7.59
C GLN A 303 -40.03 -19.72 -7.40
N GLN A 304 -39.89 -19.04 -6.26
CA GLN A 304 -38.72 -18.20 -5.98
C GLN A 304 -37.50 -19.08 -5.70
N ILE A 305 -37.66 -20.08 -4.84
CA ILE A 305 -36.57 -21.01 -4.50
C ILE A 305 -36.18 -21.87 -5.71
N VAL A 306 -37.15 -22.33 -6.51
CA VAL A 306 -36.88 -23.04 -7.77
C VAL A 306 -36.08 -22.16 -8.75
N THR A 307 -36.40 -20.88 -8.83
CA THR A 307 -35.68 -19.93 -9.69
C THR A 307 -34.24 -19.73 -9.20
N ASP A 308 -34.06 -19.59 -7.89
CA ASP A 308 -32.74 -19.39 -7.29
C ASP A 308 -31.86 -20.63 -7.48
N VAL A 309 -32.37 -21.84 -7.23
CA VAL A 309 -31.63 -23.09 -7.47
C VAL A 309 -31.26 -23.23 -8.95
N LYS A 310 -32.16 -22.93 -9.90
CA LYS A 310 -31.84 -22.98 -11.34
C LYS A 310 -30.73 -22.01 -11.73
N LYS A 311 -30.74 -20.79 -11.19
CA LYS A 311 -29.69 -19.79 -11.45
C LYS A 311 -28.35 -20.24 -10.88
N ILE A 312 -28.33 -20.81 -9.68
CA ILE A 312 -27.10 -21.33 -9.04
C ILE A 312 -26.52 -22.49 -9.87
N LEU A 313 -27.36 -23.43 -10.33
CA LEU A 313 -26.91 -24.54 -11.17
C LEU A 313 -26.35 -24.06 -12.51
N ALA A 314 -27.03 -23.12 -13.17
CA ALA A 314 -26.57 -22.52 -14.43
C ALA A 314 -25.23 -21.80 -14.25
N GLN A 315 -25.09 -20.99 -13.20
CA GLN A 315 -23.85 -20.28 -12.87
C GLN A 315 -22.71 -21.26 -12.58
N GLY A 316 -22.99 -22.38 -11.92
CA GLY A 316 -21.98 -23.39 -11.63
C GLY A 316 -21.52 -24.15 -12.87
N ASP A 317 -22.43 -24.45 -13.80
CA ASP A 317 -22.07 -25.03 -15.10
C ASP A 317 -21.23 -24.04 -15.95
N GLN A 318 -21.50 -22.73 -15.86
CA GLN A 318 -20.68 -21.68 -16.49
C GLN A 318 -19.28 -21.60 -15.89
N ILE A 319 -19.16 -21.56 -14.56
CA ILE A 319 -17.86 -21.59 -13.86
C ILE A 319 -17.06 -22.84 -14.23
N LYS A 320 -17.71 -24.00 -14.26
CA LYS A 320 -17.09 -25.27 -14.66
C LYS A 320 -16.54 -25.21 -16.08
N THR A 321 -17.33 -24.68 -17.02
CA THR A 321 -16.93 -24.53 -18.42
C THR A 321 -15.75 -23.57 -18.54
N LEU A 322 -15.85 -22.39 -17.93
CA LEU A 322 -14.79 -21.38 -17.91
C LEU A 322 -13.48 -21.96 -17.38
N LEU A 323 -13.51 -22.59 -16.21
CA LEU A 323 -12.32 -23.16 -15.59
C LEU A 323 -11.74 -24.31 -16.42
N THR A 324 -12.58 -25.16 -17.03
CA THR A 324 -12.11 -26.21 -17.96
C THR A 324 -11.39 -25.61 -19.16
N GLU A 325 -11.91 -24.53 -19.74
CA GLU A 325 -11.27 -23.83 -20.85
C GLU A 325 -9.94 -23.18 -20.45
N LYS A 326 -9.87 -22.56 -19.26
CA LYS A 326 -8.61 -21.98 -18.76
C LYS A 326 -7.58 -23.06 -18.46
N VAL A 327 -7.97 -24.16 -17.82
CA VAL A 327 -7.11 -25.32 -17.58
C VAL A 327 -6.55 -25.84 -18.90
N LYS A 328 -7.39 -26.06 -19.92
CA LYS A 328 -6.94 -26.49 -21.26
C LYS A 328 -5.97 -25.49 -21.89
N TYR A 329 -6.25 -24.20 -21.80
CA TYR A 329 -5.38 -23.14 -22.34
C TYR A 329 -4.00 -23.15 -21.67
N TYR A 330 -3.94 -23.19 -20.34
CA TYR A 330 -2.67 -23.20 -19.61
C TYR A 330 -1.92 -24.53 -19.73
N GLN A 331 -2.61 -25.66 -19.88
CA GLN A 331 -2.00 -26.94 -20.24
C GLN A 331 -1.42 -26.92 -21.67
N ALA A 332 -2.08 -26.27 -22.62
CA ALA A 332 -1.56 -26.11 -23.99
C ALA A 332 -0.32 -25.19 -24.05
N ILE A 333 -0.24 -24.19 -23.16
CA ILE A 333 0.98 -23.42 -22.92
C ILE A 333 2.02 -24.32 -22.23
N SER A 334 1.62 -25.17 -21.27
CA SER A 334 2.50 -26.14 -20.60
C SER A 334 3.21 -27.08 -21.57
N ASN A 335 2.48 -27.54 -22.57
CA ASN A 335 2.96 -28.55 -23.53
C ASN A 335 3.66 -27.93 -24.75
N ASN A 336 4.05 -26.65 -24.70
CA ASN A 336 4.71 -25.90 -25.79
C ASN A 336 3.95 -25.89 -27.14
N THR A 337 2.63 -26.11 -27.12
CA THR A 337 1.78 -26.07 -28.32
C THR A 337 1.36 -24.65 -28.74
N LEU A 338 1.68 -23.62 -27.94
CA LEU A 338 1.43 -22.20 -28.22
C LEU A 338 2.67 -21.37 -27.84
N PRO A 339 3.18 -20.45 -28.70
CA PRO A 339 4.28 -19.56 -28.34
C PRO A 339 3.82 -18.51 -27.31
N ALA A 340 4.58 -18.35 -26.22
CA ALA A 340 4.25 -17.43 -25.14
C ALA A 340 5.11 -16.16 -25.24
N ASP A 341 4.48 -15.03 -25.62
CA ASP A 341 5.00 -13.70 -25.33
C ASP A 341 4.74 -13.42 -23.84
N GLY A 342 5.81 -13.20 -23.05
CA GLY A 342 5.73 -13.03 -21.60
C GLY A 342 4.85 -11.87 -21.15
N ILE A 343 4.73 -10.80 -21.95
CA ILE A 343 3.86 -9.65 -21.62
C ILE A 343 2.40 -9.99 -21.90
N ALA A 344 2.12 -10.67 -23.01
CA ALA A 344 0.79 -11.14 -23.36
C ALA A 344 0.28 -12.21 -22.37
N PHE A 345 1.18 -13.07 -21.88
CA PHE A 345 0.87 -14.06 -20.85
C PHE A 345 0.40 -13.42 -19.54
N ILE A 346 1.12 -12.43 -19.03
CA ILE A 346 0.76 -11.74 -17.78
C ILE A 346 -0.54 -10.97 -17.93
N SER A 347 -0.74 -10.25 -19.04
CA SER A 347 -2.00 -9.53 -19.31
C SER A 347 -3.19 -10.48 -19.44
N ARG A 348 -3.00 -11.64 -20.07
CA ARG A 348 -4.03 -12.67 -20.19
C ARG A 348 -4.35 -13.31 -18.84
N LEU A 349 -3.35 -13.63 -18.03
CA LEU A 349 -3.53 -14.16 -16.69
C LEU A 349 -4.33 -13.19 -15.81
N GLN A 350 -4.02 -11.89 -15.84
CA GLN A 350 -4.78 -10.86 -15.12
C GLN A 350 -6.24 -10.80 -15.57
N THR A 351 -6.47 -10.88 -16.87
CA THR A 351 -7.83 -10.90 -17.44
C THR A 351 -8.59 -12.15 -17.02
N ASP A 352 -7.96 -13.32 -17.12
CA ASP A 352 -8.57 -14.60 -16.78
C ASP A 352 -8.89 -14.69 -15.27
N VAL A 353 -8.01 -14.15 -14.41
CA VAL A 353 -8.28 -13.99 -12.96
C VAL A 353 -9.48 -13.07 -12.71
N THR A 354 -9.54 -11.93 -13.40
CA THR A 354 -10.66 -10.97 -13.24
C THR A 354 -11.98 -11.61 -13.66
N THR A 355 -12.00 -12.35 -14.76
CA THR A 355 -13.18 -13.09 -15.23
C THR A 355 -13.60 -14.15 -14.22
N ILE A 356 -12.66 -14.97 -13.74
CA ILE A 356 -12.94 -16.02 -12.75
C ILE A 356 -13.53 -15.43 -11.45
N ASN A 357 -12.96 -14.31 -10.97
CA ASN A 357 -13.48 -13.60 -9.80
C ASN A 357 -14.90 -13.05 -10.00
N GLY A 358 -15.19 -12.52 -11.19
CA GLY A 358 -16.52 -12.04 -11.54
C GLY A 358 -17.56 -13.15 -11.41
N GLU A 359 -17.29 -14.30 -12.01
CA GLU A 359 -18.20 -15.46 -11.96
C GLU A 359 -18.38 -16.02 -10.55
N PHE A 360 -17.30 -16.08 -9.74
CA PHE A 360 -17.38 -16.51 -8.34
C PHE A 360 -18.13 -15.50 -7.45
N SER A 361 -18.02 -14.20 -7.74
CA SER A 361 -18.77 -13.16 -7.03
C SER A 361 -20.27 -13.26 -7.32
N GLU A 362 -20.62 -13.53 -8.58
CA GLU A 362 -22.01 -13.79 -8.98
C GLU A 362 -22.57 -15.05 -8.31
N MET A 363 -21.80 -16.15 -8.30
CA MET A 363 -22.16 -17.37 -7.57
C MET A 363 -22.39 -17.10 -6.07
N LYS A 364 -21.51 -16.32 -5.43
CA LYS A 364 -21.64 -15.94 -4.02
C LYS A 364 -22.93 -15.15 -3.78
N ALA A 365 -23.25 -14.18 -4.65
CA ALA A 365 -24.47 -13.40 -4.54
C ALA A 365 -25.72 -14.28 -4.66
N LEU A 366 -25.74 -15.22 -5.61
CA LEU A 366 -26.84 -16.17 -5.79
C LEU A 366 -27.01 -17.09 -4.58
N LEU A 367 -25.92 -17.64 -4.04
CA LEU A 367 -25.97 -18.49 -2.84
C LEU A 367 -26.40 -17.72 -1.59
N THR A 368 -26.01 -16.45 -1.47
CA THR A 368 -26.40 -15.57 -0.34
C THR A 368 -27.88 -15.20 -0.42
N ALA A 369 -28.39 -14.92 -1.62
CA ALA A 369 -29.82 -14.69 -1.85
C ALA A 369 -30.64 -15.96 -1.56
N PHE A 370 -30.16 -17.13 -1.99
CA PHE A 370 -30.81 -18.41 -1.64
C PHE A 370 -30.85 -18.64 -0.12
N GLN A 371 -29.75 -18.37 0.60
CA GLN A 371 -29.69 -18.48 2.05
C GLN A 371 -30.63 -17.52 2.79
N SER A 372 -30.93 -16.34 2.22
CA SER A 372 -31.85 -15.39 2.84
C SER A 372 -33.31 -15.72 2.53
N HIS A 373 -33.61 -16.31 1.36
CA HIS A 373 -34.96 -16.64 0.94
C HIS A 373 -35.51 -17.90 1.63
N VAL A 374 -34.71 -18.96 1.81
CA VAL A 374 -35.24 -20.22 2.36
C VAL A 374 -35.75 -20.10 3.82
N PRO A 375 -35.09 -19.38 4.77
CA PRO A 375 -35.62 -19.20 6.12
C PRO A 375 -37.01 -18.55 6.19
N ALA A 376 -37.33 -17.71 5.20
CA ALA A 376 -38.63 -17.04 5.05
C ALA A 376 -39.71 -17.90 4.37
N ALA A 377 -39.35 -19.09 3.86
CA ALA A 377 -40.27 -20.00 3.20
C ALA A 377 -41.04 -20.90 4.19
N THR A 378 -41.97 -21.71 3.67
CA THR A 378 -42.78 -22.64 4.49
C THR A 378 -41.91 -23.71 5.16
N ALA A 379 -42.45 -24.35 6.20
CA ALA A 379 -41.74 -25.40 6.93
C ALA A 379 -41.32 -26.55 6.02
N GLU A 380 -42.19 -26.97 5.10
CA GLU A 380 -41.92 -28.01 4.11
C GLU A 380 -40.76 -27.64 3.17
N VAL A 381 -40.74 -26.40 2.66
CA VAL A 381 -39.67 -25.89 1.78
C VAL A 381 -38.33 -25.84 2.52
N ARG A 382 -38.34 -25.42 3.79
CA ARG A 382 -37.14 -25.41 4.64
C ARG A 382 -36.58 -26.81 4.87
N THR A 383 -37.44 -27.80 5.11
CA THR A 383 -37.02 -29.20 5.29
C THR A 383 -36.44 -29.77 4.00
N GLN A 384 -37.07 -29.51 2.85
CA GLN A 384 -36.59 -29.99 1.55
C GLN A 384 -35.26 -29.35 1.13
N CYS A 385 -35.01 -28.11 1.54
CA CYS A 385 -33.79 -27.36 1.18
C CYS A 385 -32.69 -27.43 2.25
N ALA A 386 -32.89 -28.15 3.37
CA ALA A 386 -31.97 -28.12 4.51
C ALA A 386 -30.52 -28.49 4.13
N ASN A 387 -30.34 -29.57 3.34
CA ASN A 387 -29.03 -29.99 2.85
C ASN A 387 -28.40 -28.94 1.92
N LEU A 388 -29.18 -28.35 1.02
CA LEU A 388 -28.71 -27.30 0.11
C LEU A 388 -28.30 -26.03 0.86
N ILE A 389 -29.01 -25.64 1.91
CA ILE A 389 -28.61 -24.50 2.76
C ILE A 389 -27.29 -24.79 3.45
N THR A 390 -27.12 -25.97 4.04
CA THR A 390 -25.88 -26.35 4.73
C THR A 390 -24.70 -26.38 3.74
N MET A 391 -24.90 -26.95 2.55
CA MET A 391 -23.90 -26.94 1.48
C MET A 391 -23.61 -25.51 1.01
N ALA A 392 -24.62 -24.69 0.75
CA ALA A 392 -24.45 -23.28 0.40
C ALA A 392 -23.71 -22.49 1.51
N GLY A 393 -23.96 -22.82 2.78
CA GLY A 393 -23.28 -22.28 3.97
C GLY A 393 -21.78 -22.46 3.91
N GLY A 394 -21.34 -23.72 3.82
CA GLY A 394 -19.92 -24.04 3.67
C GLY A 394 -19.31 -23.43 2.41
N LYS A 395 -20.04 -23.48 1.28
CA LYS A 395 -19.54 -23.02 -0.02
C LYS A 395 -19.44 -21.50 -0.16
N VAL A 396 -20.32 -20.72 0.47
CA VAL A 396 -20.19 -19.24 0.51
C VAL A 396 -18.92 -18.85 1.28
N THR A 397 -18.61 -19.52 2.39
CA THR A 397 -17.39 -19.29 3.16
C THR A 397 -16.14 -19.70 2.37
N GLU A 398 -16.18 -20.84 1.67
CA GLU A 398 -15.08 -21.31 0.83
C GLU A 398 -14.87 -20.45 -0.43
N LEU A 399 -15.95 -20.00 -1.10
CA LEU A 399 -15.90 -19.07 -2.23
C LEU A 399 -15.35 -17.71 -1.83
N ALA A 400 -15.70 -17.22 -0.63
CA ALA A 400 -15.10 -16.02 -0.06
C ALA A 400 -13.59 -16.15 0.17
N ASN A 401 -13.09 -17.39 0.39
CA ASN A 401 -11.67 -17.69 0.52
C ASN A 401 -10.97 -17.96 -0.82
N LEU A 402 -11.73 -18.34 -1.87
CA LEU A 402 -11.24 -18.62 -3.23
C LEU A 402 -11.20 -17.40 -4.15
N LEU A 403 -12.06 -16.40 -3.89
CA LEU A 403 -11.98 -15.11 -4.58
C LEU A 403 -10.56 -14.61 -4.42
N ILE A 404 -9.85 -14.50 -5.55
CA ILE A 404 -8.58 -13.80 -5.57
C ILE A 404 -8.93 -12.40 -5.10
N PRO A 405 -8.49 -11.95 -3.92
CA PRO A 405 -9.00 -10.71 -3.37
C PRO A 405 -8.90 -9.65 -4.44
N ASP A 406 -10.01 -8.98 -4.76
CA ASP A 406 -9.98 -7.79 -5.61
C ASP A 406 -8.91 -6.80 -5.10
N ASP A 407 -8.56 -6.89 -3.80
CA ASP A 407 -7.45 -6.24 -3.11
C ASP A 407 -6.06 -6.39 -3.78
N LEU A 408 -5.81 -7.44 -4.57
CA LEU A 408 -4.59 -7.63 -5.37
C LEU A 408 -4.61 -6.86 -6.71
N LEU A 409 -5.80 -6.49 -7.20
CA LEU A 409 -6.02 -5.76 -8.46
C LEU A 409 -6.54 -4.31 -8.24
N ARG A 410 -7.06 -4.02 -7.05
CA ARG A 410 -7.59 -2.72 -6.60
C ARG A 410 -7.14 -2.50 -5.17
N PHE A 411 -5.99 -1.87 -4.99
CA PHE A 411 -5.39 -1.60 -3.68
C PHE A 411 -6.37 -0.92 -2.69
N GLY A 412 -6.94 -1.70 -1.77
CA GLY A 412 -7.15 -1.40 -0.34
C GLY A 412 -8.06 -0.24 0.10
N GLN A 413 -8.65 0.57 -0.77
CA GLN A 413 -9.30 1.83 -0.32
C GLN A 413 -10.67 1.63 0.37
N GLU A 414 -11.54 0.74 -0.13
CA GLU A 414 -12.91 0.56 0.38
C GLU A 414 -12.95 -0.20 1.74
N ARG A 415 -12.14 -1.25 1.88
CA ARG A 415 -12.03 -2.03 3.13
C ARG A 415 -11.37 -1.22 4.28
N ARG A 416 -10.34 -0.43 3.96
CA ARG A 416 -9.71 0.52 4.90
C ARG A 416 -10.73 1.52 5.46
N ARG A 417 -11.64 2.00 4.61
CA ARG A 417 -12.67 2.97 4.98
C ARG A 417 -13.72 2.35 5.91
N LEU A 418 -14.22 1.16 5.59
CA LEU A 418 -15.23 0.47 6.42
C LEU A 418 -14.69 0.03 7.79
N GLU A 419 -13.44 -0.43 7.86
CA GLU A 419 -12.79 -0.79 9.12
C GLU A 419 -12.52 0.45 9.99
N GLY A 420 -12.06 1.56 9.39
CA GLY A 420 -11.87 2.83 10.11
C GLY A 420 -13.17 3.41 10.67
N LEU A 421 -14.28 3.24 9.94
CA LEU A 421 -15.62 3.64 10.38
C LEU A 421 -16.13 2.79 11.57
N ALA A 422 -15.69 1.54 11.69
CA ALA A 422 -16.08 0.62 12.77
C ALA A 422 -15.27 0.80 14.07
N LEU A 423 -14.22 1.63 14.07
CA LEU A 423 -13.41 1.90 15.27
C LEU A 423 -14.16 2.84 16.23
N SER A 424 -14.31 2.38 17.47
CA SER A 424 -14.88 3.13 18.59
C SER A 424 -13.81 3.52 19.60
N PHE A 425 -13.86 4.77 20.07
CA PHE A 425 -12.99 5.22 21.15
C PHE A 425 -13.28 4.48 22.46
N SER A 426 -12.23 4.21 23.23
CA SER A 426 -12.35 3.79 24.62
C SER A 426 -12.70 4.99 25.50
N ASP A 427 -13.09 4.70 26.74
CA ASP A 427 -13.28 5.68 27.82
C ASP A 427 -11.98 6.42 28.20
N LYS A 428 -10.83 5.87 27.82
CA LYS A 428 -9.49 6.45 28.05
C LYS A 428 -9.09 7.53 27.05
N VAL A 429 -9.79 7.66 25.93
CA VAL A 429 -9.51 8.71 24.94
C VAL A 429 -10.19 10.00 25.38
N TYR A 430 -9.40 11.05 25.57
CA TYR A 430 -9.89 12.31 26.08
C TYR A 430 -10.87 12.99 25.12
N SER A 431 -11.94 13.52 25.69
CA SER A 431 -12.91 14.39 25.03
C SER A 431 -12.58 15.85 25.32
N LEU A 432 -11.68 16.42 24.54
CA LEU A 432 -11.03 17.71 24.78
C LEU A 432 -11.86 18.89 24.22
N ALA A 433 -11.80 20.04 24.88
CA ALA A 433 -12.22 21.30 24.24
C ALA A 433 -11.14 21.76 23.26
N LEU A 434 -11.50 22.62 22.30
CA LEU A 434 -10.58 23.08 21.25
C LEU A 434 -9.25 23.65 21.80
N GLY A 435 -9.31 24.43 22.88
CA GLY A 435 -8.13 25.02 23.53
C GLY A 435 -7.22 24.01 24.25
N ASP A 436 -7.76 22.84 24.61
CA ASP A 436 -7.02 21.80 25.35
C ASP A 436 -6.35 20.77 24.42
N ILE A 437 -6.67 20.80 23.12
CA ILE A 437 -6.06 19.88 22.13
C ILE A 437 -4.61 20.32 21.91
N PRO A 438 -3.62 19.44 22.14
CA PRO A 438 -2.22 19.77 21.86
C PRO A 438 -2.00 19.99 20.34
N SER A 439 -1.08 20.87 19.97
CA SER A 439 -0.75 21.11 18.55
C SER A 439 -0.09 19.89 17.90
N GLU A 440 0.59 19.09 18.72
CA GLU A 440 1.19 17.82 18.33
C GLU A 440 1.00 16.77 19.42
N ALA A 441 0.71 15.54 19.02
CA ALA A 441 0.62 14.40 19.92
C ALA A 441 1.37 13.23 19.30
N THR A 442 2.18 12.54 20.10
CA THR A 442 3.17 11.62 19.55
C THR A 442 3.04 10.24 20.16
N THR A 443 3.23 9.22 19.32
CA THR A 443 3.32 7.81 19.71
C THR A 443 4.62 7.21 19.17
N ASP A 444 5.29 6.41 19.99
CA ASP A 444 6.50 5.69 19.59
C ASP A 444 6.11 4.25 19.23
N LEU A 445 6.31 3.86 17.97
CA LEU A 445 5.91 2.53 17.52
C LEU A 445 6.69 1.41 18.22
N LEU A 446 7.83 1.70 18.84
CA LEU A 446 8.53 0.72 19.68
C LEU A 446 7.67 0.23 20.85
N TYR A 447 6.71 1.03 21.32
CA TYR A 447 5.78 0.70 22.41
C TYR A 447 4.34 0.46 21.90
N ALA A 448 4.19 0.12 20.61
CA ALA A 448 2.89 -0.23 20.03
C ALA A 448 2.51 -1.73 20.20
N GLY A 449 3.41 -2.55 20.74
CA GLY A 449 3.29 -4.01 20.75
C GLY A 449 3.83 -4.68 19.48
N PHE A 450 3.55 -5.98 19.37
CA PHE A 450 3.96 -6.80 18.23
C PHE A 450 3.39 -6.26 16.91
N ARG A 451 4.24 -6.19 15.89
CA ARG A 451 3.90 -5.70 14.55
C ARG A 451 4.78 -6.33 13.48
N GLN A 452 4.26 -6.37 12.26
CA GLN A 452 4.94 -6.86 11.08
C GLN A 452 4.72 -5.96 9.87
N ALA A 453 5.57 -6.11 8.86
CA ALA A 453 5.43 -5.34 7.62
C ALA A 453 4.07 -5.63 6.96
N GLY A 454 3.32 -4.57 6.65
CA GLY A 454 1.94 -4.63 6.14
C GLY A 454 0.87 -4.30 7.19
N ASP A 455 1.20 -4.29 8.48
CA ASP A 455 0.31 -3.78 9.53
C ASP A 455 0.05 -2.28 9.32
N ARG A 456 -1.03 -1.76 9.92
CA ARG A 456 -1.45 -0.36 9.71
C ARG A 456 -1.63 0.36 11.03
N VAL A 457 -1.34 1.65 11.04
CA VAL A 457 -1.81 2.56 12.08
C VAL A 457 -3.00 3.32 11.51
N VAL A 458 -4.11 3.32 12.25
CA VAL A 458 -5.31 4.09 11.91
C VAL A 458 -5.48 5.16 12.98
N ILE A 459 -5.62 6.41 12.58
CA ILE A 459 -5.86 7.56 13.46
C ILE A 459 -7.22 8.12 13.10
N LYS A 460 -8.09 8.26 14.10
CA LYS A 460 -9.45 8.76 13.95
C LYS A 460 -9.63 10.00 14.81
N MET A 461 -10.31 10.98 14.24
CA MET A 461 -10.84 12.13 14.97
C MET A 461 -12.34 12.17 14.83
N VAL A 462 -13.04 12.37 15.95
CA VAL A 462 -14.47 12.68 15.96
C VAL A 462 -14.69 13.98 16.71
N VAL A 463 -15.53 14.82 16.14
CA VAL A 463 -15.99 16.06 16.73
C VAL A 463 -17.44 15.86 17.14
N THR A 464 -17.76 16.08 18.41
CA THR A 464 -19.12 15.96 18.93
C THR A 464 -19.59 17.29 19.49
N ASN A 465 -20.89 17.53 19.37
CA ASN A 465 -21.53 18.63 20.07
C ASN A 465 -22.14 18.10 21.38
N THR A 466 -21.72 18.61 22.53
CA THR A 466 -22.19 18.12 23.84
C THR A 466 -23.66 18.39 24.08
N SER A 467 -24.19 19.49 23.55
CA SER A 467 -25.59 19.91 23.71
C SER A 467 -26.56 19.02 22.93
N THR A 468 -26.16 18.51 21.77
CA THR A 468 -27.00 17.64 20.91
C THR A 468 -26.57 16.18 20.91
N LYS A 469 -25.40 15.86 21.47
CA LYS A 469 -24.71 14.55 21.40
C LYS A 469 -24.55 13.99 19.98
N LYS A 470 -24.64 14.85 18.96
CA LYS A 470 -24.43 14.45 17.56
C LYS A 470 -22.96 14.53 17.20
N SER A 471 -22.49 13.53 16.45
CA SER A 471 -21.22 13.64 15.72
C SER A 471 -21.39 14.71 14.65
N LEU A 472 -20.52 15.71 14.71
CA LEU A 472 -20.45 16.82 13.77
C LEU A 472 -19.53 16.47 12.60
N LEU A 473 -18.38 15.88 12.90
CA LEU A 473 -17.34 15.63 11.92
C LEU A 473 -16.56 14.38 12.30
N GLU A 474 -16.16 13.61 11.30
CA GLU A 474 -15.24 12.50 11.45
C GLU A 474 -14.15 12.59 10.38
N GLU A 475 -12.90 12.40 10.79
CA GLU A 475 -11.74 12.31 9.89
C GLU A 475 -10.93 11.08 10.27
N THR A 476 -10.54 10.27 9.28
CA THR A 476 -9.74 9.05 9.50
C THR A 476 -8.53 9.05 8.58
N HIS A 477 -7.37 8.83 9.17
CA HIS A 477 -6.08 8.68 8.50
C HIS A 477 -5.55 7.26 8.71
N SER A 478 -4.85 6.73 7.71
CA SER A 478 -4.23 5.42 7.82
C SER A 478 -2.83 5.43 7.19
N VAL A 479 -1.87 4.91 7.95
CA VAL A 479 -0.47 4.76 7.55
C VAL A 479 -0.12 3.27 7.58
N THR A 480 0.49 2.75 6.50
CA THR A 480 0.94 1.35 6.48
C THR A 480 2.40 1.25 6.93
N LEU A 481 2.71 0.26 7.76
CA LEU A 481 4.04 0.07 8.33
C LEU A 481 4.87 -0.89 7.47
N TYR A 482 6.09 -0.48 7.11
CA TYR A 482 7.05 -1.32 6.40
C TYR A 482 8.47 -1.15 6.98
N ARG A 483 9.37 -2.10 6.71
CA ARG A 483 10.80 -1.90 6.96
C ARG A 483 11.38 -1.04 5.84
N ILE A 484 11.43 0.28 6.04
CA ILE A 484 11.84 1.24 4.99
C ILE A 484 13.33 1.55 5.07
N LEU A 485 13.86 1.78 6.27
CA LEU A 485 15.29 2.04 6.47
C LEU A 485 16.15 0.78 6.19
N PRO A 486 17.47 0.97 6.01
CA PRO A 486 18.39 -0.12 5.73
C PRO A 486 18.23 -1.31 6.67
N HIS A 487 18.15 -2.50 6.09
CA HIS A 487 18.03 -3.75 6.84
C HIS A 487 18.57 -4.92 6.03
N LEU A 488 18.79 -6.02 6.73
CA LEU A 488 19.18 -7.32 6.20
C LEU A 488 18.04 -8.32 6.30
N GLU A 489 17.91 -9.12 5.26
CA GLU A 489 17.00 -10.25 5.25
C GLU A 489 17.69 -11.48 4.66
N ALA A 490 17.72 -12.56 5.43
CA ALA A 490 18.10 -13.87 4.94
C ALA A 490 16.96 -14.51 4.13
N THR A 491 17.29 -15.10 2.99
CA THR A 491 16.36 -15.86 2.15
C THR A 491 16.95 -17.19 1.75
N VAL A 492 16.10 -18.21 1.59
CA VAL A 492 16.48 -19.56 1.14
C VAL A 492 15.67 -19.93 -0.09
N GLY A 493 16.23 -20.80 -0.93
CA GLY A 493 15.56 -21.21 -2.15
C GLY A 493 16.42 -22.12 -3.00
N VAL A 494 16.11 -22.15 -4.30
CA VAL A 494 16.80 -22.95 -5.30
C VAL A 494 17.42 -22.04 -6.34
N ILE A 495 18.65 -22.33 -6.76
CA ILE A 495 19.28 -21.75 -7.94
C ILE A 495 19.41 -22.76 -9.07
N PHE A 496 19.44 -22.24 -10.28
CA PHE A 496 19.91 -22.88 -11.50
C PHE A 496 21.22 -22.19 -11.89
N ALA A 497 22.33 -22.88 -11.66
CA ALA A 497 23.69 -22.37 -11.86
C ALA A 497 24.25 -22.86 -13.21
N HIS A 498 24.72 -21.92 -14.04
CA HIS A 498 25.47 -22.20 -15.26
C HIS A 498 26.96 -21.95 -15.00
N PRO A 499 27.80 -23.01 -14.97
CA PRO A 499 29.24 -22.83 -14.83
C PRO A 499 29.81 -22.16 -16.08
N LEU A 500 30.66 -21.14 -15.90
CA LEU A 500 31.32 -20.42 -17.00
C LEU A 500 32.62 -21.10 -17.46
N THR A 501 32.95 -22.24 -16.86
CA THR A 501 34.12 -23.07 -17.18
C THR A 501 33.66 -24.51 -17.39
N ALA A 502 34.45 -25.29 -18.15
CA ALA A 502 34.15 -26.70 -18.36
C ALA A 502 34.15 -27.46 -17.01
N THR A 503 33.03 -28.13 -16.71
CA THR A 503 32.83 -28.99 -15.54
C THR A 503 32.38 -30.38 -15.99
N LYS A 504 32.16 -31.32 -15.06
CA LYS A 504 31.62 -32.66 -15.38
C LYS A 504 30.09 -32.65 -15.56
N ILE A 505 29.49 -31.47 -15.52
CA ILE A 505 28.06 -31.30 -15.78
C ILE A 505 27.86 -31.40 -17.29
N GLU A 506 27.11 -32.42 -17.72
CA GLU A 506 26.76 -32.64 -19.13
C GLU A 506 25.67 -31.67 -19.62
N LYS A 507 25.02 -30.95 -18.70
CA LYS A 507 23.92 -29.99 -18.93
C LYS A 507 24.41 -28.55 -18.79
N ASP A 508 23.70 -27.62 -19.42
CA ASP A 508 24.01 -26.19 -19.31
C ASP A 508 23.75 -25.63 -17.89
N VAL A 509 22.88 -26.23 -17.08
CA VAL A 509 22.55 -25.72 -15.74
C VAL A 509 22.48 -26.82 -14.68
N GLN A 510 22.96 -26.52 -13.49
CA GLN A 510 22.91 -27.37 -12.30
C GLN A 510 22.04 -26.73 -11.23
N MET A 511 21.14 -27.53 -10.66
CA MET A 511 20.26 -27.08 -9.60
C MET A 511 20.94 -27.22 -8.24
N ALA A 512 20.83 -26.20 -7.38
CA ALA A 512 21.42 -26.19 -6.05
C ALA A 512 20.55 -25.41 -5.05
N PRO A 513 20.53 -25.79 -3.76
CA PRO A 513 19.92 -24.97 -2.73
C PRO A 513 20.80 -23.72 -2.48
N TYR A 514 20.17 -22.62 -2.06
CA TYR A 514 20.87 -21.40 -1.69
C TYR A 514 20.41 -20.82 -0.35
N TYR A 515 21.30 -20.00 0.19
CA TYR A 515 21.11 -19.10 1.30
C TYR A 515 21.69 -17.72 0.94
N ASN A 516 20.84 -16.69 0.90
CA ASN A 516 21.23 -15.34 0.51
C ASN A 516 20.96 -14.36 1.65
N VAL A 517 21.89 -13.43 1.85
CA VAL A 517 21.73 -12.30 2.77
C VAL A 517 21.56 -11.03 1.94
N LEU A 518 20.35 -10.49 1.93
CA LEU A 518 19.97 -9.34 1.10
C LEU A 518 20.02 -8.05 1.90
N PHE A 519 20.73 -7.05 1.36
CA PHE A 519 20.74 -5.68 1.85
C PHE A 519 19.62 -4.90 1.18
N LYS A 520 18.68 -4.44 2.01
CA LYS A 520 17.45 -3.77 1.59
C LYS A 520 17.41 -2.33 2.08
N GLY A 521 16.71 -1.45 1.36
CA GLY A 521 16.38 -0.09 1.84
C GLY A 521 17.52 0.93 1.82
N ILE A 522 18.64 0.64 1.14
CA ILE A 522 19.85 1.49 1.16
C ILE A 522 19.81 2.68 0.20
N PHE A 523 19.01 2.63 -0.87
CA PHE A 523 18.97 3.72 -1.85
C PHE A 523 17.99 4.82 -1.40
N GLY A 524 18.46 6.06 -1.23
CA GLY A 524 17.62 7.18 -0.75
C GLY A 524 16.38 7.46 -1.62
N MET A 525 16.49 7.28 -2.95
CA MET A 525 15.33 7.37 -3.87
C MET A 525 14.30 6.25 -3.61
N SER A 526 14.76 5.05 -3.23
CA SER A 526 13.88 3.93 -2.86
C SER A 526 13.13 4.23 -1.56
N GLN A 527 13.74 4.88 -0.58
CA GLN A 527 13.09 5.21 0.69
C GLN A 527 11.95 6.22 0.51
N GLN A 528 12.14 7.24 -0.34
CA GLN A 528 11.07 8.19 -0.67
C GLN A 528 9.93 7.49 -1.42
N TRP A 529 10.27 6.64 -2.40
CA TRP A 529 9.26 5.89 -3.15
C TRP A 529 8.48 4.91 -2.26
N LYS A 530 9.16 4.19 -1.37
CA LYS A 530 8.58 3.28 -0.37
C LYS A 530 7.65 4.00 0.62
N ARG A 531 7.86 5.28 0.93
CA ARG A 531 6.95 6.07 1.77
C ARG A 531 5.71 6.58 1.02
N ASN A 532 5.84 6.86 -0.28
CA ASN A 532 4.75 7.39 -1.10
C ASN A 532 3.86 6.30 -1.72
N SER A 533 4.36 5.07 -1.90
CA SER A 533 3.66 3.99 -2.61
C SER A 533 3.85 2.63 -1.96
N SER A 534 2.80 1.81 -1.96
CA SER A 534 2.85 0.40 -1.53
C SER A 534 3.50 -0.53 -2.57
N LEU A 535 3.56 -0.14 -3.84
CA LEU A 535 4.10 -0.95 -4.94
C LEU A 535 5.56 -1.41 -4.72
N PRO A 536 6.53 -0.53 -4.37
CA PRO A 536 7.91 -0.94 -4.10
C PRO A 536 8.06 -1.78 -2.81
N ASN A 537 7.11 -1.71 -1.88
CA ASN A 537 7.15 -2.51 -0.66
C ASN A 537 6.55 -3.92 -0.84
N ASN A 538 5.59 -4.06 -1.76
CA ASN A 538 4.85 -5.31 -1.94
C ASN A 538 5.30 -6.15 -3.12
N LEU A 539 5.81 -5.51 -4.18
CA LEU A 539 6.12 -6.18 -5.44
C LEU A 539 7.54 -5.86 -5.91
N LEU A 540 7.85 -4.60 -6.23
CA LEU A 540 9.07 -4.23 -6.95
C LEU A 540 10.29 -4.02 -6.03
N ASP A 541 10.40 -4.78 -4.95
CA ASP A 541 11.51 -4.65 -4.00
C ASP A 541 12.82 -5.13 -4.66
N LEU A 542 13.63 -4.17 -5.11
CA LEU A 542 14.93 -4.40 -5.74
C LEU A 542 16.03 -4.35 -4.68
N ASN A 543 16.75 -5.46 -4.51
CA ASN A 543 17.78 -5.58 -3.48
C ASN A 543 19.06 -6.21 -4.06
N PHE A 544 20.15 -6.12 -3.31
CA PHE A 544 21.39 -6.83 -3.62
C PHE A 544 21.94 -7.48 -2.35
N GLY A 545 22.78 -8.49 -2.51
CA GLY A 545 23.18 -9.31 -1.38
C GLY A 545 24.40 -10.16 -1.61
N LEU A 546 24.72 -10.90 -0.55
CA LEU A 546 25.66 -12.01 -0.59
C LEU A 546 24.90 -13.29 -0.87
N HIS A 547 25.49 -14.12 -1.72
CA HIS A 547 24.97 -15.40 -2.12
C HIS A 547 25.84 -16.51 -1.55
N VAL A 548 25.21 -17.50 -0.94
CA VAL A 548 25.82 -18.78 -0.60
C VAL A 548 24.97 -19.86 -1.22
N SER A 549 25.59 -20.84 -1.87
CA SER A 549 24.88 -22.02 -2.34
C SER A 549 25.74 -23.25 -2.19
N SER A 550 25.10 -24.41 -2.34
CA SER A 550 25.82 -25.68 -2.36
C SER A 550 25.66 -26.44 -3.68
N PRO A 551 26.23 -25.95 -4.81
CA PRO A 551 26.25 -26.68 -6.06
C PRO A 551 27.04 -27.99 -5.96
N ASP A 552 26.81 -28.89 -6.90
CA ASP A 552 27.59 -30.11 -7.11
C ASP A 552 27.96 -30.15 -8.60
N PHE A 553 29.12 -29.59 -8.94
CA PHE A 553 29.59 -29.45 -10.32
C PHE A 553 30.42 -30.64 -10.81
N ASP A 554 30.92 -31.49 -9.91
CA ASP A 554 31.69 -32.69 -10.27
C ASP A 554 30.92 -34.01 -10.10
N LYS A 555 29.65 -33.94 -9.68
CA LYS A 555 28.70 -35.05 -9.55
C LYS A 555 29.19 -36.13 -8.59
N ASP A 556 29.86 -35.75 -7.52
CA ASP A 556 30.35 -36.69 -6.51
C ASP A 556 29.38 -36.85 -5.31
N ASP A 557 28.19 -36.25 -5.40
CA ASP A 557 27.16 -36.18 -4.35
C ASP A 557 27.61 -35.43 -3.08
N VAL A 558 28.75 -34.72 -3.11
CA VAL A 558 29.26 -33.86 -2.04
C VAL A 558 28.92 -32.40 -2.37
N PRO A 559 28.14 -31.70 -1.52
CA PRO A 559 27.80 -30.29 -1.78
C PRO A 559 29.04 -29.39 -1.68
N GLU A 560 29.32 -28.62 -2.73
CA GLU A 560 30.45 -27.69 -2.83
C GLU A 560 30.03 -26.28 -2.42
N LEU A 561 30.89 -25.49 -1.78
CA LEU A 561 30.55 -24.13 -1.36
C LEU A 561 30.69 -23.12 -2.51
N GLY A 562 29.56 -22.52 -2.92
CA GLY A 562 29.50 -21.38 -3.82
C GLY A 562 29.29 -20.08 -3.05
N LEU A 563 30.11 -19.04 -3.33
CA LEU A 563 30.00 -17.71 -2.74
C LEU A 563 29.92 -16.64 -3.82
N GLY A 564 29.04 -15.65 -3.66
CA GLY A 564 28.95 -14.57 -4.65
C GLY A 564 28.06 -13.41 -4.28
N VAL A 565 27.63 -12.70 -5.32
CA VAL A 565 26.74 -11.55 -5.24
C VAL A 565 25.42 -11.86 -5.92
N VAL A 566 24.34 -11.35 -5.34
CA VAL A 566 22.98 -11.53 -5.86
C VAL A 566 22.30 -10.18 -6.00
N ALA A 567 21.49 -10.03 -7.03
CA ALA A 567 20.45 -9.02 -7.14
C ALA A 567 19.09 -9.73 -7.07
N SER A 568 18.15 -9.16 -6.31
CA SER A 568 16.79 -9.69 -6.17
C SER A 568 15.75 -8.68 -6.64
N ALA A 569 14.64 -9.20 -7.14
CA ALA A 569 13.46 -8.46 -7.55
C ALA A 569 12.19 -9.24 -7.15
N LEU A 570 11.02 -8.61 -7.32
CA LEU A 570 9.73 -9.26 -7.06
C LEU A 570 9.65 -9.79 -5.62
N LYS A 571 9.96 -8.98 -4.60
CA LYS A 571 9.99 -9.40 -3.19
C LYS A 571 10.88 -10.64 -2.96
N ASP A 572 12.03 -10.62 -3.61
CA ASP A 572 13.06 -11.66 -3.58
C ASP A 572 12.68 -13.01 -4.22
N TYR A 573 11.57 -13.09 -4.96
CA TYR A 573 11.20 -14.31 -5.68
C TYR A 573 12.07 -14.57 -6.88
N LEU A 574 12.49 -13.53 -7.57
CA LEU A 574 13.43 -13.65 -8.66
C LEU A 574 14.77 -13.11 -8.20
N GLN A 575 15.79 -13.97 -8.28
CA GLN A 575 17.14 -13.61 -7.91
C GLN A 575 18.07 -13.96 -9.07
N VAL A 576 19.03 -13.09 -9.36
CA VAL A 576 20.04 -13.33 -10.38
C VAL A 576 21.38 -12.94 -9.81
N GLY A 577 22.43 -13.66 -10.17
CA GLY A 577 23.72 -13.36 -9.60
C GLY A 577 24.89 -14.06 -10.25
N TRP A 578 26.04 -13.76 -9.69
CA TRP A 578 27.33 -14.29 -10.09
C TRP A 578 28.06 -14.76 -8.85
N ALA A 579 28.65 -15.95 -8.93
CA ALA A 579 29.29 -16.59 -7.80
C ALA A 579 30.45 -17.47 -8.23
N TYR A 580 31.26 -17.84 -7.25
CA TYR A 580 32.46 -18.65 -7.39
C TYR A 580 32.33 -19.91 -6.54
N ASN A 581 32.51 -21.05 -7.18
CA ASN A 581 32.61 -22.34 -6.52
C ASN A 581 34.04 -22.52 -6.00
N LEU A 582 34.19 -22.61 -4.68
CA LEU A 582 35.49 -22.65 -4.01
C LEU A 582 36.24 -23.97 -4.21
N PHE A 583 35.54 -25.06 -4.50
CA PHE A 583 36.14 -26.39 -4.61
C PHE A 583 36.63 -26.69 -6.03
N GLN A 584 35.84 -26.35 -7.05
CA GLN A 584 36.23 -26.50 -8.47
C GLN A 584 37.02 -25.31 -9.01
N GLY A 585 37.05 -24.21 -8.27
CA GLY A 585 37.63 -22.95 -8.74
C GLY A 585 36.92 -22.35 -9.94
N ALA A 586 35.60 -22.59 -10.06
CA ALA A 586 34.79 -22.23 -11.22
C ALA A 586 33.85 -21.05 -10.92
N ASN A 587 33.82 -20.07 -11.82
CA ASN A 587 32.80 -19.01 -11.78
C ASN A 587 31.49 -19.53 -12.39
N TYR A 588 30.35 -19.12 -11.85
CA TYR A 588 29.04 -19.44 -12.38
C TYR A 588 28.08 -18.25 -12.30
N VAL A 589 27.17 -18.18 -13.26
CA VAL A 589 25.99 -17.29 -13.18
C VAL A 589 24.80 -18.11 -12.74
N PHE A 590 23.85 -17.49 -12.06
CA PHE A 590 22.66 -18.20 -11.61
C PHE A 590 21.38 -17.38 -11.72
N ILE A 591 20.27 -18.10 -11.87
CA ILE A 591 18.92 -17.61 -11.63
C ILE A 591 18.37 -18.40 -10.45
N GLY A 592 17.84 -17.70 -9.45
CA GLY A 592 17.34 -18.25 -8.20
C GLY A 592 15.87 -17.91 -7.96
N PHE A 593 15.18 -18.85 -7.32
CA PHE A 593 13.80 -18.72 -6.89
C PHE A 593 13.67 -19.05 -5.40
N ARG A 594 13.06 -18.14 -4.65
CA ARG A 594 12.70 -18.37 -3.24
C ARG A 594 11.56 -19.38 -3.16
N LEU A 595 11.70 -20.38 -2.28
CA LEU A 595 10.67 -21.39 -2.02
C LEU A 595 10.09 -21.29 -0.58
N PRO A 596 8.80 -21.61 -0.37
CA PRO A 596 7.81 -21.82 -1.42
C PRO A 596 7.63 -20.53 -2.21
N ILE A 597 7.48 -20.67 -3.53
CA ILE A 597 6.89 -19.60 -4.31
C ILE A 597 5.56 -19.32 -3.62
N PRO A 598 5.20 -18.09 -3.29
CA PRO A 598 3.87 -17.79 -2.88
C PRO A 598 2.98 -18.29 -4.01
N THR A 599 2.25 -19.37 -3.73
CA THR A 599 0.81 -19.19 -3.84
C THR A 599 0.59 -17.86 -3.14
N MET A 600 0.20 -16.82 -3.88
CA MET A 600 -0.56 -15.74 -3.24
C MET A 600 -1.46 -16.47 -2.24
N ASN A 601 -1.33 -16.18 -0.95
CA ASN A 601 -2.08 -16.91 0.06
C ASN A 601 -3.54 -16.47 -0.12
N LEU A 602 -4.17 -17.10 -1.10
CA LEU A 602 -5.54 -16.98 -1.53
C LEU A 602 -6.31 -17.98 -0.69
N GLY A 603 -6.37 -17.67 0.61
CA GLY A 603 -7.13 -18.40 1.62
C GLY A 603 -6.81 -19.90 1.70
N GLY A 604 -5.80 -20.29 2.49
CA GLY A 604 -5.54 -21.71 2.77
C GLY A 604 -4.91 -21.99 4.13
N GLY A 605 -5.76 -22.23 5.14
CA GLY A 605 -5.52 -23.19 6.23
C GLY A 605 -4.52 -22.82 7.33
N SER A 606 -5.02 -22.21 8.41
CA SER A 606 -4.40 -22.35 9.73
C SER A 606 -4.57 -23.80 10.19
N ASN A 607 -3.56 -24.64 9.97
CA ASN A 607 -3.43 -25.86 10.76
C ASN A 607 -3.04 -25.44 12.17
N GLY A 608 -4.01 -25.50 13.09
CA GLY A 608 -3.77 -25.39 14.51
C GLY A 608 -2.80 -26.50 14.94
N SER A 609 -1.55 -26.12 15.20
CA SER A 609 -0.68 -26.91 16.07
C SER A 609 -1.14 -26.66 17.49
N ALA A 610 -1.67 -27.73 18.08
CA ALA A 610 -2.19 -27.83 19.42
C ALA A 610 -1.33 -27.13 20.49
N ALA A 611 -2.01 -26.56 21.47
CA ALA A 611 -1.44 -26.22 22.76
C ALA A 611 -0.67 -27.41 23.32
N VAL A 612 0.60 -27.20 23.64
CA VAL A 612 1.32 -28.02 24.60
C VAL A 612 1.63 -27.11 25.78
N LYS A 613 1.22 -27.59 26.96
CA LYS A 613 1.28 -26.93 28.27
C LYS A 613 2.65 -26.38 28.62
#